data_AF-A0A955M6Q0-F1
#
_entry.id   AF-A0A955M6Q0-F1
#
_cell.length_a   1.000
_cell.length_b   1.000
_cell.length_c   1.000
_cell.angle_alpha   90.00
_cell.angle_beta   90.00
_cell.angle_gamma   90.00
#
_symmetry.space_group_name_H-M   'P 1'
#
loop_
_entity.id
_entity.type
_entity.pdbx_description
1 polymer ?
#
loop_
_entity_poly.entity_id
_entity_poly.type
_entity_poly.pdbx_seq_one_letter_code
_entity_poly.pdbx_strand_id
1 'polypeptide(L)'
;MTYFYETLFDFTGSDVFVEGEWTLCEVHPSSENNPSYDRILAWAWRFENEMRAVIVNYAPEAAQARVKLPWIPEAHEPVIFDDHATDEVYDRERHELRAEGLYVDLGPWQFHWLSCALHAGVAAPA
;
A
#
# COMPACT_ATOMS: atom_id res chain seq x y z
N MET A 1 -21.80 -5.17 10.14
CA MET A 1 -20.86 -4.56 11.12
C MET A 1 -19.84 -5.58 11.64
N THR A 2 -20.20 -6.85 11.89
CA THR A 2 -19.23 -7.87 12.33
C THR A 2 -18.12 -8.14 11.31
N TYR A 3 -18.49 -8.24 10.02
CA TYR A 3 -17.55 -8.53 8.93
C TYR A 3 -16.34 -7.57 8.86
N PHE A 4 -16.56 -6.27 9.04
CA PHE A 4 -15.45 -5.30 9.04
C PHE A 4 -14.42 -5.57 10.16
N TYR A 5 -14.90 -5.85 11.37
CA TYR A 5 -14.01 -6.10 12.50
C TYR A 5 -13.35 -7.47 12.43
N GLU A 6 -14.02 -8.47 11.85
CA GLU A 6 -13.44 -9.77 11.54
C GLU A 6 -12.29 -9.59 10.53
N THR A 7 -12.54 -8.93 9.40
CA THR A 7 -11.51 -8.62 8.39
C THR A 7 -10.36 -7.80 8.98
N LEU A 8 -10.66 -6.79 9.81
CA LEU A 8 -9.62 -6.00 10.46
C LEU A 8 -8.77 -6.84 11.40
N PHE A 9 -9.39 -7.72 12.19
CA PHE A 9 -8.69 -8.59 13.13
C PHE A 9 -7.83 -9.62 12.40
N ASP A 10 -8.37 -10.22 11.34
CA ASP A 10 -7.63 -11.17 10.49
C ASP A 10 -6.46 -10.47 9.79
N PHE A 11 -6.65 -9.26 9.28
CA PHE A 11 -5.59 -8.46 8.70
C PHE A 11 -4.53 -8.12 9.75
N THR A 12 -4.91 -7.55 10.89
CA THR A 12 -3.96 -7.10 11.92
C THR A 12 -3.34 -8.22 12.76
N GLY A 13 -3.84 -9.46 12.64
CA GLY A 13 -3.34 -10.64 13.35
C GLY A 13 -2.04 -11.22 12.78
N SER A 14 -1.51 -10.70 11.68
CA SER A 14 -0.21 -11.13 11.12
C SER A 14 0.98 -10.59 11.93
N ASP A 15 2.05 -11.39 12.02
CA ASP A 15 3.29 -11.06 12.74
C ASP A 15 3.93 -9.75 12.24
N VAL A 16 3.67 -9.34 11.00
CA VAL A 16 4.18 -8.05 10.45
C VAL A 16 3.72 -6.82 11.23
N PHE A 17 2.59 -6.89 11.94
CA PHE A 17 2.14 -5.79 12.80
C PHE A 17 2.76 -5.81 14.20
N VAL A 18 3.32 -6.96 14.61
CA VAL A 18 3.90 -7.17 15.95
C VAL A 18 5.42 -7.05 15.91
N GLU A 19 6.05 -7.69 14.93
CA GLU A 19 7.51 -7.80 14.79
C GLU A 19 8.06 -6.95 13.64
N GLY A 20 7.19 -6.40 12.79
CA GLY A 20 7.60 -5.64 11.61
C GLY A 20 8.09 -4.23 11.90
N GLU A 21 8.95 -3.76 11.00
CA GLU A 21 9.41 -2.38 10.96
C GLU A 21 8.31 -1.49 10.37
N TRP A 22 7.85 -0.49 11.14
CA TRP A 22 6.88 0.49 10.68
C TRP A 22 7.56 1.71 10.03
N THR A 23 6.95 2.27 9.00
CA THR A 23 7.41 3.51 8.36
C THR A 23 6.23 4.33 7.84
N LEU A 24 6.27 5.64 8.07
CA LEU A 24 5.34 6.59 7.46
C LEU A 24 5.70 6.76 5.98
N CYS A 25 4.72 6.63 5.08
CA CYS A 25 4.94 6.79 3.65
C CYS A 25 4.91 8.27 3.25
N GLU A 26 5.73 8.65 2.27
CA GLU A 26 5.58 9.97 1.66
C GLU A 26 4.38 9.97 0.70
N VAL A 27 3.64 11.07 0.70
CA VAL A 27 2.46 11.27 -0.14
C VAL A 27 2.67 12.49 -1.02
N HIS A 28 2.58 12.30 -2.33
CA HIS A 28 2.82 13.32 -3.33
C HIS A 28 1.55 13.59 -4.17
N PRO A 29 1.42 14.79 -4.76
CA PRO A 29 0.34 15.06 -5.70
C PRO A 29 0.32 14.06 -6.86
N SER A 30 -0.88 13.63 -7.29
CA SER A 30 -1.02 12.80 -8.49
C SER A 30 -0.95 13.62 -9.79
N SER A 31 -1.20 14.92 -9.71
CA SER A 31 -1.07 15.87 -10.82
C SER A 31 -0.87 17.29 -10.27
N GLU A 32 -0.33 18.20 -11.09
CA GLU A 32 -0.05 19.59 -10.69
C GLU A 32 -1.32 20.38 -10.30
N ASN A 33 -2.48 19.99 -10.81
CA ASN A 33 -3.74 20.72 -10.65
C ASN A 33 -4.69 20.10 -9.60
N ASN A 34 -4.28 19.02 -8.92
CA ASN A 34 -5.10 18.37 -7.90
C ASN A 34 -4.38 18.34 -6.53
N PRO A 35 -4.67 19.28 -5.62
CA PRO A 35 -4.02 19.34 -4.32
C PRO A 35 -4.60 18.35 -3.29
N SER A 36 -5.54 17.46 -3.67
CA SER A 36 -6.26 16.59 -2.71
C SER A 36 -5.40 15.56 -1.97
N TYR A 37 -4.11 15.45 -2.31
CA TYR A 37 -3.18 14.48 -1.72
C TYR A 37 -2.94 14.70 -0.22
N ASP A 38 -3.12 15.94 0.27
CA ASP A 38 -2.94 16.30 1.69
C ASP A 38 -3.97 15.64 2.62
N ARG A 39 -5.03 15.06 2.05
CA ARG A 39 -6.06 14.27 2.74
C ARG A 39 -5.65 12.81 2.94
N ILE A 40 -4.64 12.34 2.19
CA ILE A 40 -4.21 10.95 2.23
C ILE A 40 -3.16 10.75 3.32
N LEU A 41 -3.44 9.81 4.23
CA LEU A 41 -2.49 9.30 5.20
C LEU A 41 -2.08 7.90 4.78
N ALA A 42 -0.78 7.62 4.77
CA ALA A 42 -0.27 6.32 4.37
C ALA A 42 0.92 5.90 5.23
N TRP A 43 0.95 4.63 5.59
CA TRP A 43 2.06 4.02 6.31
C TRP A 43 2.16 2.54 5.97
N ALA A 44 3.34 1.97 6.19
CA ALA A 44 3.63 0.59 5.85
C ALA A 44 4.41 -0.13 6.95
N TRP A 45 4.32 -1.45 6.94
CA TRP A 45 5.11 -2.36 7.75
C TRP A 45 5.85 -3.34 6.86
N ARG A 46 7.03 -3.76 7.29
CA ARG A 46 7.77 -4.86 6.68
C ARG A 46 8.23 -5.85 7.73
N PHE A 47 8.04 -7.13 7.44
CA PHE A 47 8.57 -8.22 8.23
C PHE A 47 8.90 -9.39 7.30
N GLU A 48 10.13 -9.91 7.40
CA GLU A 48 10.66 -10.94 6.49
C GLU A 48 10.42 -10.58 5.01
N ASN A 49 9.68 -11.42 4.27
CA ASN A 49 9.35 -11.25 2.86
C ASN A 49 7.93 -10.71 2.66
N GLU A 50 7.34 -10.06 3.66
CA GLU A 50 6.00 -9.48 3.59
C GLU A 50 6.06 -7.97 3.84
N MET A 51 5.24 -7.24 3.08
CA MET A 51 4.95 -5.84 3.31
C MET A 51 3.45 -5.64 3.40
N ARG A 52 3.03 -4.82 4.36
CA ARG A 52 1.65 -4.34 4.46
C ARG A 52 1.62 -2.83 4.42
N ALA A 53 0.61 -2.27 3.77
CA ALA A 53 0.39 -0.84 3.74
C ALA A 53 -1.07 -0.52 4.07
N VAL A 54 -1.26 0.55 4.83
CA VAL A 54 -2.58 1.13 5.06
C VAL A 54 -2.58 2.53 4.48
N ILE A 55 -3.58 2.82 3.66
CA ILE A 55 -3.75 4.09 2.98
C ILE A 55 -5.17 4.56 3.25
N VAL A 56 -5.34 5.77 3.76
CA VAL A 56 -6.64 6.29 4.20
C VAL A 56 -6.84 7.68 3.63
N ASN A 57 -8.00 7.92 3.03
CA ASN A 57 -8.50 9.27 2.81
C ASN A 57 -9.16 9.78 4.11
N TYR A 58 -8.48 10.67 4.82
CA TYR A 58 -8.95 11.23 6.09
C TYR A 58 -9.75 12.53 5.87
N ALA A 59 -10.64 12.53 4.89
CA ALA A 59 -11.49 13.66 4.56
C ALA A 59 -12.87 13.22 4.01
N PRO A 60 -13.89 14.10 4.10
CA PRO A 60 -15.21 13.85 3.52
C PRO A 60 -15.28 14.09 2.00
N GLU A 61 -14.20 14.52 1.36
CA GLU A 61 -14.08 14.67 -0.09
C GLU A 61 -13.20 13.58 -0.70
N ALA A 62 -13.41 13.24 -1.97
CA ALA A 62 -12.51 12.34 -2.69
C ALA A 62 -11.08 12.92 -2.79
N ALA A 63 -10.10 12.03 -2.86
CA ALA A 63 -8.70 12.37 -2.88
C ALA A 63 -7.89 11.42 -3.76
N GLN A 64 -6.96 12.00 -4.52
CA GLN A 64 -6.01 11.27 -5.36
C GLN A 64 -4.58 11.65 -4.96
N ALA A 65 -3.70 10.67 -4.93
CA ALA A 65 -2.30 10.86 -4.57
C ALA A 65 -1.38 9.81 -5.19
N ARG A 66 -0.07 10.06 -5.09
CA ARG A 66 1.00 9.10 -5.32
C ARG A 66 1.68 8.78 -3.99
N VAL A 67 1.55 7.54 -3.51
CA VAL A 67 2.13 7.08 -2.24
C VAL A 67 3.48 6.39 -2.52
N LYS A 68 4.56 6.91 -1.93
CA LYS A 68 5.88 6.26 -1.98
C LYS A 68 5.94 5.18 -0.92
N LEU A 69 5.82 3.93 -1.38
CA LEU A 69 6.02 2.77 -0.51
C LEU A 69 7.52 2.63 -0.21
N PRO A 70 7.90 2.49 1.08
CA PRO A 70 9.29 2.46 1.49
C PRO A 70 10.05 1.21 1.01
N TRP A 71 9.32 0.14 0.68
CA TRP A 71 9.87 -1.09 0.13
C TRP A 71 9.09 -1.49 -1.11
N ILE A 72 9.82 -1.73 -2.20
CA ILE A 72 9.27 -2.25 -3.46
C ILE A 72 10.01 -3.57 -3.75
N PRO A 73 9.32 -4.67 -4.05
CA PRO A 73 9.96 -5.94 -4.40
C PRO A 73 11.03 -5.78 -5.49
N GLU A 74 12.08 -6.60 -5.42
CA GLU A 74 13.18 -6.58 -6.39
C GLU A 74 12.89 -7.41 -7.65
N ALA A 75 11.86 -8.25 -7.62
CA ALA A 75 11.47 -9.14 -8.70
C ALA A 75 11.26 -8.40 -10.04
N HIS A 76 11.51 -9.08 -11.16
CA HIS A 76 11.32 -8.56 -12.53
C HIS A 76 9.86 -8.45 -12.97
N GLU A 77 8.93 -8.89 -12.13
CA GLU A 77 7.50 -8.94 -12.40
C GLU A 77 6.78 -7.70 -11.85
N PRO A 78 5.55 -7.45 -12.32
CA PRO A 78 4.66 -6.51 -11.65
C PRO A 78 4.51 -6.84 -10.16
N VAL A 79 4.28 -5.79 -9.37
CA VAL A 79 4.01 -5.92 -7.95
C VAL A 79 2.52 -6.15 -7.76
N ILE A 80 2.17 -7.30 -7.19
CA ILE A 80 0.79 -7.66 -6.87
C ILE A 80 0.47 -7.18 -5.46
N PHE A 81 -0.62 -6.44 -5.32
CA PHE A 81 -1.19 -6.04 -4.05
C PHE A 81 -2.56 -6.67 -3.86
N ASP A 82 -2.74 -7.37 -2.75
CA ASP A 82 -4.05 -7.81 -2.29
C ASP A 82 -4.63 -6.76 -1.35
N ASP A 83 -5.82 -6.23 -1.64
CA ASP A 83 -6.55 -5.31 -0.76
C ASP A 83 -7.55 -6.08 0.10
N HIS A 84 -7.17 -6.31 1.35
CA HIS A 84 -7.97 -7.05 2.31
C HIS A 84 -9.25 -6.32 2.72
N ALA A 85 -9.37 -5.02 2.44
CA ALA A 85 -10.60 -4.28 2.73
C ALA A 85 -11.70 -4.50 1.68
N THR A 86 -11.32 -4.86 0.45
CA THR A 86 -12.23 -4.92 -0.71
C THR A 86 -12.20 -6.26 -1.45
N ASP A 87 -11.29 -7.16 -1.08
CA ASP A 87 -10.95 -8.40 -1.80
C ASP A 87 -10.48 -8.16 -3.25
N GLU A 88 -10.09 -6.93 -3.59
CA GLU A 88 -9.53 -6.59 -4.90
C GLU A 88 -8.04 -6.91 -4.98
N VAL A 89 -7.58 -7.30 -6.18
CA VAL A 89 -6.16 -7.53 -6.47
C VAL A 89 -5.70 -6.52 -7.49
N TYR A 90 -4.62 -5.81 -7.17
CA TYR A 90 -4.03 -4.80 -8.03
C TYR A 90 -2.67 -5.25 -8.55
N ASP A 91 -2.54 -5.28 -9.88
CA ASP A 91 -1.27 -5.42 -10.56
C ASP A 91 -0.69 -4.02 -10.84
N ARG A 92 0.54 -3.76 -10.39
CA ARG A 92 1.22 -2.47 -10.56
C ARG A 92 2.64 -2.64 -11.10
N GLU A 93 2.95 -1.87 -12.12
CA GLU A 93 4.27 -1.86 -12.73
C GLU A 93 5.34 -1.39 -11.74
N ARG A 94 6.36 -2.22 -11.52
CA ARG A 94 7.44 -1.94 -10.57
C ARG A 94 8.16 -0.63 -10.88
N HIS A 95 8.35 -0.32 -12.17
CA HIS A 95 9.02 0.92 -12.58
C HIS A 95 8.23 2.15 -12.15
N GLU A 96 6.90 2.09 -12.21
CA GLU A 96 6.00 3.19 -11.88
C GLU A 96 5.98 3.41 -10.38
N LEU A 97 5.89 2.32 -9.60
CA LEU A 97 5.97 2.39 -8.14
C LEU A 97 7.27 3.05 -7.67
N ARG A 98 8.40 2.74 -8.29
CA ARG A 98 9.69 3.36 -7.96
C ARG A 98 9.74 4.83 -8.40
N ALA A 99 9.38 5.11 -9.65
CA ALA A 99 9.50 6.44 -10.24
C ALA A 99 8.50 7.44 -9.64
N GLU A 100 7.23 7.05 -9.55
CA GLU A 100 6.12 7.93 -9.21
C GLU A 100 5.47 7.57 -7.87
N GLY A 101 5.47 6.28 -7.50
CA GLY A 101 4.74 5.78 -6.33
C GLY A 101 3.41 5.14 -6.72
N LEU A 102 2.77 4.49 -5.76
CA LEU A 102 1.46 3.88 -5.95
C LEU A 102 0.40 4.97 -6.14
N TYR A 103 -0.25 5.01 -7.31
CA TYR A 103 -1.42 5.85 -7.50
C TYR A 103 -2.59 5.32 -6.69
N VAL A 104 -3.27 6.22 -5.99
CA VAL A 104 -4.51 5.94 -5.26
C VAL A 104 -5.57 6.96 -5.63
N ASP A 105 -6.81 6.49 -5.71
CA ASP A 105 -8.02 7.29 -5.93
C ASP A 105 -9.08 6.81 -4.93
N LEU A 106 -9.25 7.57 -3.86
CA LEU A 106 -10.08 7.19 -2.74
C LEU A 106 -11.25 8.18 -2.61
N GLY A 107 -12.46 7.65 -2.57
CA GLY A 107 -13.65 8.39 -2.18
C GLY A 107 -13.62 8.81 -0.71
N PRO A 108 -14.65 9.55 -0.25
CA PRO A 108 -14.75 10.03 1.13
C PRO A 108 -14.58 8.90 2.15
N TRP A 109 -13.64 9.07 3.09
CA TRP A 109 -13.35 8.10 4.17
C TRP A 109 -12.97 6.68 3.71
N GLN A 110 -12.66 6.50 2.43
CA GLN A 110 -12.21 5.20 1.92
C GLN A 110 -10.75 4.95 2.30
N PHE A 111 -10.37 3.67 2.27
CA PHE A 111 -9.05 3.20 2.62
C PHE A 111 -8.73 1.91 1.88
N HIS A 112 -7.44 1.58 1.84
CA HIS A 112 -6.91 0.30 1.39
C HIS A 112 -6.11 -0.37 2.51
N TRP A 113 -6.21 -1.69 2.59
CA TRP A 113 -5.38 -2.56 3.44
C TRP A 113 -4.60 -3.52 2.55
N LEU A 114 -3.45 -3.06 2.10
CA LEU A 114 -2.67 -3.76 1.09
C LEU A 114 -1.69 -4.74 1.72
N SER A 115 -1.53 -5.92 1.13
CA SER A 115 -0.38 -6.80 1.35
C SER A 115 0.36 -7.07 0.05
N CYS A 116 1.67 -7.27 0.13
CA CYS A 116 2.49 -7.70 -0.99
C CYS A 116 3.67 -8.53 -0.49
N ALA A 117 4.06 -9.54 -1.26
CA ALA A 117 5.28 -10.30 -1.00
C ALA A 117 6.53 -9.57 -1.53
N LEU A 118 7.46 -9.27 -0.63
CA LEU A 118 8.80 -8.79 -0.93
C LEU A 118 9.71 -9.98 -1.27
N HIS A 119 9.56 -10.57 -2.45
CA HIS A 119 10.53 -11.57 -2.89
C HIS A 119 11.88 -10.89 -3.16
N ALA A 120 12.94 -11.36 -2.49
CA ALA A 120 14.31 -11.09 -2.93
C ALA A 120 14.48 -11.68 -4.34
N GLY A 121 15.02 -10.90 -5.27
CA GLY A 121 15.28 -11.41 -6.61
C GLY A 121 16.10 -12.69 -6.51
N VAL A 122 15.66 -13.77 -7.16
CA VAL A 122 16.50 -14.95 -7.37
C VAL A 122 17.79 -14.43 -8.01
N ALA A 123 18.92 -14.59 -7.32
CA ALA A 123 20.23 -14.30 -7.91
C ALA A 123 20.31 -15.10 -9.23
N ALA A 124 20.49 -14.39 -10.35
CA ALA A 124 20.70 -15.04 -11.63
C ALA A 124 21.86 -16.05 -11.47
N PRO A 125 21.72 -17.30 -11.96
CA PRO A 125 22.82 -18.24 -11.92
C PRO A 125 24.01 -17.65 -12.69
N ALA A 126 25.19 -17.75 -12.07
CA ALA A 126 26.47 -17.28 -12.61
C ALA A 126 26.86 -17.96 -13.92
#